data_AF-A0A8T3PM35-F1
#
_entry.id   AF-A0A8T3PM35-F1
#
_cell.length_a   1.000
_cell.length_b   1.000
_cell.length_c   1.000
_cell.angle_alpha   90.00
_cell.angle_beta   90.00
_cell.angle_gamma   90.00
#
_symmetry.space_group_name_H-M   'P 1'
#
loop_
_entity.id
_entity.type
_entity.pdbx_description
1 polymer ?
#
loop_
_entity_poly.entity_id
_entity_poly.type
_entity_poly.pdbx_seq_one_letter_code
_entity_poly.pdbx_strand_id
1 'polypeptide(L)'
;MSATDPFLRFPVSARAFLSRASEQLARFERDESVESLFYAALELRFGIEARLHEYLGPALRSIGKEPQSTSGYVATKLLKLLISMDTDADRPSTLRITAEPDGHSTVMQFAPVSQRLAAIHGRLGELLHYKFFINNQHWFVRKPLGGNPHRSIADFLPLLKEGIAELQQATSGSLLSNPRFTHLVQQMAEEAIDEPNTGDGG
;
A
#
# COMPACT_ATOMS: atom_id res chain seq x y z
N MET A 1 -4.43 21.41 29.96
CA MET A 1 -3.00 21.06 29.84
C MET A 1 -2.91 19.54 29.95
N SER A 2 -2.77 18.83 28.83
CA SER A 2 -2.67 17.37 28.83
C SER A 2 -1.20 16.98 28.65
N ALA A 3 -0.74 16.09 29.52
CA ALA A 3 0.65 15.65 29.61
C ALA A 3 1.12 15.04 28.29
N THR A 4 2.16 15.61 27.70
CA THR A 4 2.94 15.01 26.62
C THR A 4 3.73 13.83 27.17
N ASP A 5 3.30 12.62 26.83
CA ASP A 5 4.05 11.37 27.06
C ASP A 5 5.52 11.49 26.61
N PRO A 6 6.50 10.99 27.39
CA PRO A 6 7.93 11.10 27.10
C PRO A 6 8.42 10.11 26.03
N PHE A 7 7.53 9.37 25.37
CA PHE A 7 7.91 8.46 24.31
C PHE A 7 8.12 9.23 23.00
N LEU A 8 9.30 9.07 22.38
CA LEU A 8 9.57 9.50 21.02
C LEU A 8 8.42 9.02 20.12
N ARG A 9 7.58 9.95 19.65
CA ARG A 9 6.52 9.65 18.68
C ARG A 9 7.18 9.45 17.32
N PHE A 10 7.60 8.21 17.04
CA PHE A 10 8.07 7.81 15.71
C PHE A 10 6.87 7.29 14.91
N PRO A 11 6.29 8.06 13.96
CA PRO A 11 5.10 7.64 13.24
C PRO A 11 5.41 6.49 12.28
N VAL A 12 4.64 5.41 12.39
CA VAL A 12 4.79 4.14 11.64
C VAL A 12 3.68 3.89 10.63
N SER A 13 3.05 4.95 10.10
CA SER A 13 2.06 4.82 9.01
C SER A 13 2.71 4.78 7.64
N ALA A 14 1.99 4.27 6.63
CA ALA A 14 2.47 4.24 5.24
C ALA A 14 2.93 5.62 4.75
N ARG A 15 2.19 6.67 5.11
CA ARG A 15 2.53 8.07 4.76
C ARG A 15 3.81 8.55 5.44
N ALA A 16 4.06 8.15 6.69
CA ALA A 16 5.27 8.52 7.40
C ALA A 16 6.52 7.86 6.80
N PHE A 17 6.41 6.57 6.48
CA PHE A 17 7.43 5.82 5.75
C PHE A 17 7.71 6.42 4.35
N LEU A 18 6.65 6.74 3.59
CA LEU A 18 6.78 7.40 2.28
C LEU A 18 7.51 8.74 2.36
N SER A 19 7.18 9.56 3.36
CA SER A 19 7.83 10.85 3.59
C SER A 19 9.33 10.69 3.81
N ARG A 20 9.72 9.77 4.71
CA ARG A 20 11.13 9.47 4.99
C ARG A 20 11.85 8.87 3.78
N ALA A 21 11.22 7.96 3.04
CA ALA A 21 11.80 7.40 1.82
C ALA A 21 12.09 8.50 0.79
N SER A 22 11.16 9.43 0.61
CA SER A 22 11.31 10.57 -0.32
C SER A 22 12.43 11.52 0.12
N GLU A 23 12.50 11.83 1.43
CA GLU A 23 13.55 12.66 1.98
C GLU A 23 14.94 12.03 1.82
N GLN A 24 15.06 10.72 2.12
CA GLN A 24 16.33 10.01 1.98
C GLN A 24 16.75 9.89 0.51
N LEU A 25 15.82 9.68 -0.42
CA LEU A 25 16.16 9.70 -1.84
C LEU A 25 16.65 11.09 -2.29
N ALA A 26 16.00 12.16 -1.85
CA ALA A 26 16.45 13.52 -2.15
C ALA A 26 17.86 13.83 -1.58
N ARG A 27 18.17 13.32 -0.38
CA ARG A 27 19.53 13.40 0.21
C ARG A 27 20.54 12.63 -0.64
N PHE A 28 20.22 11.41 -1.07
CA PHE A 28 21.08 10.65 -1.98
C PHE A 28 21.33 11.41 -3.28
N GLU A 29 20.30 12.01 -3.89
CA GLU A 29 20.45 12.70 -5.17
C GLU A 29 21.39 13.92 -5.08
N ARG A 30 21.39 14.60 -3.92
CA ARG A 30 22.24 15.75 -3.63
C ARG A 30 23.66 15.37 -3.23
N ASP A 31 23.80 14.45 -2.28
CA ASP A 31 25.06 14.20 -1.56
C ASP A 31 25.73 12.87 -1.97
N GLU A 32 25.08 12.07 -2.81
CA GLU A 32 25.54 10.72 -3.24
C GLU A 32 25.74 9.73 -2.08
N SER A 33 25.12 9.99 -0.93
CA SER A 33 25.19 9.12 0.24
C SER A 33 24.49 7.79 -0.02
N VAL A 34 25.29 6.74 -0.16
CA VAL A 34 24.82 5.35 -0.36
C VAL A 34 23.97 4.89 0.83
N GLU A 35 24.27 5.36 2.04
CA GLU A 35 23.47 5.13 3.24
C GLU A 35 22.05 5.66 3.07
N SER A 36 21.90 6.88 2.57
CA SER A 36 20.59 7.46 2.25
C SER A 36 19.83 6.65 1.20
N LEU A 37 20.53 6.08 0.20
CA LEU A 37 19.88 5.20 -0.79
C LEU A 37 19.30 3.93 -0.14
N PHE A 38 20.09 3.25 0.70
CA PHE A 38 19.62 2.06 1.40
C PHE A 38 18.52 2.39 2.39
N TYR A 39 18.63 3.54 3.07
CA TYR A 39 17.60 3.95 4.00
C TYR A 39 16.28 4.28 3.27
N ALA A 40 16.34 4.93 2.11
CA ALA A 40 15.17 5.13 1.26
C ALA A 40 14.52 3.81 0.84
N ALA A 41 15.31 2.81 0.44
CA ALA A 41 14.81 1.49 0.08
C ALA A 41 14.13 0.77 1.26
N LEU A 42 14.72 0.87 2.45
CA LEU A 42 14.16 0.29 3.67
C LEU A 42 12.83 0.94 4.05
N GLU A 43 12.79 2.28 4.12
CA GLU A 43 11.59 3.05 4.45
C GLU A 43 10.47 2.79 3.43
N LEU A 44 10.79 2.72 2.14
CA LEU A 44 9.80 2.40 1.11
C LEU A 44 9.21 0.99 1.29
N ARG A 45 10.03 -0.01 1.62
CA ARG A 45 9.53 -1.36 1.91
C ARG A 45 8.57 -1.36 3.10
N PHE A 46 8.95 -0.70 4.19
CA PHE A 46 8.07 -0.56 5.35
C PHE A 46 6.78 0.21 5.03
N GLY A 47 6.84 1.23 4.17
CA GLY A 47 5.65 1.97 3.74
C GLY A 47 4.65 1.11 2.97
N ILE A 48 5.14 0.23 2.10
CA ILE A 48 4.31 -0.73 1.34
C ILE A 48 3.67 -1.75 2.31
N GLU A 49 4.45 -2.30 3.24
CA GLU A 49 3.95 -3.20 4.28
C GLU A 49 2.88 -2.53 5.15
N ALA A 50 3.17 -1.34 5.66
CA ALA A 50 2.24 -0.55 6.46
C ALA A 50 0.94 -0.30 5.71
N ARG A 51 1.00 0.05 4.42
CA ARG A 51 -0.22 0.31 3.64
C ARG A 51 -1.08 -0.95 3.48
N LEU A 52 -0.45 -2.10 3.26
CA LEU A 52 -1.17 -3.38 3.20
C LEU A 52 -1.79 -3.75 4.55
N HIS A 53 -1.10 -3.49 5.66
CA HIS A 53 -1.63 -3.73 7.01
C HIS A 53 -2.77 -2.76 7.37
N GLU A 54 -2.69 -1.50 6.93
CA GLU A 54 -3.77 -0.52 7.07
C GLU A 54 -5.08 -1.02 6.42
N TYR A 55 -4.99 -1.75 5.30
CA TYR A 55 -6.13 -2.38 4.62
C TYR A 55 -6.53 -3.75 5.19
N LEU A 56 -5.56 -4.59 5.54
CA LEU A 56 -5.82 -5.90 6.14
C LEU A 56 -6.45 -5.80 7.52
N GLY A 57 -6.14 -4.77 8.31
CA GLY A 57 -6.68 -4.60 9.65
C GLY A 57 -8.22 -4.58 9.69
N PRO A 58 -8.88 -3.68 8.95
CA PRO A 58 -10.33 -3.70 8.77
C PRO A 58 -10.86 -5.01 8.14
N ALA A 59 -10.20 -5.54 7.11
CA ALA A 59 -10.63 -6.76 6.43
C ALA A 59 -10.64 -7.99 7.36
N LEU A 60 -9.59 -8.18 8.16
CA LEU A 60 -9.50 -9.28 9.14
C LEU A 60 -10.55 -9.13 10.26
N ARG A 61 -10.76 -7.91 10.76
CA ARG A 61 -11.79 -7.65 11.77
C ARG A 61 -13.19 -7.95 11.27
N SER A 62 -13.47 -7.73 9.98
CA SER A 62 -14.78 -8.05 9.38
C SER A 62 -15.13 -9.55 9.42
N ILE A 63 -14.13 -10.43 9.53
CA ILE A 63 -14.29 -11.89 9.64
C ILE A 63 -13.93 -12.42 11.05
N GLY A 64 -13.90 -11.54 12.05
CA GLY A 64 -13.63 -11.89 13.45
C GLY A 64 -12.18 -12.32 13.74
N LYS A 65 -11.21 -11.94 12.88
CA LYS A 65 -9.79 -12.23 13.10
C LYS A 65 -9.03 -11.01 13.59
N GLU A 66 -8.09 -11.25 14.50
CA GLU A 66 -7.19 -10.22 15.00
C GLU A 66 -6.09 -9.86 13.98
N PRO A 67 -5.82 -8.57 13.70
CA PRO A 67 -4.76 -8.13 12.77
C PRO A 67 -3.36 -8.67 13.11
N GLN A 68 -3.08 -8.95 14.39
CA GLN A 68 -1.81 -9.48 14.87
C GLN A 68 -1.59 -10.95 14.47
N SER A 69 -2.62 -11.63 13.95
CA SER A 69 -2.51 -13.02 13.47
C SER A 69 -1.72 -13.15 12.17
N THR A 70 -1.53 -12.06 11.42
CA THR A 70 -0.68 -12.06 10.22
C THR A 70 0.78 -11.76 10.59
N SER A 71 1.61 -12.81 10.61
CA SER A 71 3.06 -12.71 10.88
C SER A 71 3.92 -12.46 9.65
N GLY A 72 3.31 -12.40 8.46
CA GLY A 72 4.03 -12.21 7.19
C GLY A 72 4.34 -10.74 6.90
N TYR A 73 5.53 -10.46 6.38
CA TYR A 73 5.97 -9.11 5.97
C TYR A 73 6.17 -8.99 4.44
N VAL A 74 5.96 -10.08 3.70
CA VAL A 74 6.18 -10.09 2.24
C VAL A 74 4.98 -9.46 1.55
N ALA A 75 5.16 -8.29 0.93
CA ALA A 75 4.07 -7.49 0.34
C ALA A 75 3.23 -8.28 -0.67
N THR A 76 3.83 -9.11 -1.52
CA THR A 76 3.08 -9.94 -2.48
C THR A 76 2.20 -11.00 -1.80
N LYS A 77 2.61 -11.53 -0.64
CA LYS A 77 1.80 -12.47 0.15
C LYS A 77 0.66 -11.73 0.86
N LEU A 78 0.96 -10.57 1.42
CA LEU A 78 -0.03 -9.70 2.07
C LEU A 78 -1.10 -9.23 1.09
N LEU A 79 -0.72 -8.82 -0.12
CA LEU A 79 -1.65 -8.45 -1.17
C LEU A 79 -2.54 -9.62 -1.61
N LYS A 80 -1.96 -10.82 -1.81
CA LYS A 80 -2.74 -12.03 -2.12
C LYS A 80 -3.75 -12.36 -1.02
N LEU A 81 -3.34 -12.22 0.24
CA LEU A 81 -4.22 -12.42 1.38
C LEU A 81 -5.36 -11.38 1.39
N LEU A 82 -5.06 -10.10 1.14
CA LEU A 82 -6.07 -9.06 1.03
C LEU A 82 -7.07 -9.35 -0.09
N ILE A 83 -6.60 -9.70 -1.28
CA ILE A 83 -7.45 -10.04 -2.44
C ILE A 83 -8.32 -11.27 -2.15
N SER A 84 -7.82 -12.24 -1.39
CA SER A 84 -8.61 -13.42 -1.01
C SER A 84 -9.78 -13.09 -0.05
N MET A 85 -9.71 -11.97 0.67
CA MET A 85 -10.78 -11.48 1.54
C MET A 85 -11.69 -10.47 0.84
N ASP A 86 -11.15 -9.74 -0.13
CA ASP A 86 -11.85 -8.73 -0.90
C ASP A 86 -11.34 -8.75 -2.35
N THR A 87 -12.15 -9.34 -3.24
CA THR A 87 -11.79 -9.56 -4.64
C THR A 87 -11.57 -8.27 -5.42
N ASP A 88 -12.06 -7.13 -4.94
CA ASP A 88 -11.88 -5.82 -5.56
C ASP A 88 -10.82 -4.97 -4.85
N ALA A 89 -10.05 -5.52 -3.90
CA ALA A 89 -9.03 -4.76 -3.17
C ALA A 89 -7.85 -4.27 -4.02
N ASP A 90 -7.73 -4.75 -5.27
CA ASP A 90 -6.74 -4.26 -6.23
C ASP A 90 -7.32 -3.21 -7.21
N ARG A 91 -8.58 -2.81 -7.04
CA ARG A 91 -9.28 -1.84 -7.89
C ARG A 91 -9.51 -0.52 -7.16
N PRO A 92 -9.29 0.63 -7.83
CA PRO A 92 -9.68 1.91 -7.27
C PRO A 92 -11.20 2.01 -7.19
N SER A 93 -11.70 2.61 -6.11
CA SER A 93 -13.13 2.88 -5.96
C SER A 93 -13.38 4.24 -5.31
N THR A 94 -14.53 4.82 -5.62
CA THR A 94 -14.91 6.16 -5.16
C THR A 94 -16.29 6.09 -4.53
N LEU A 95 -16.39 6.53 -3.28
CA LEU A 95 -17.65 6.72 -2.57
C LEU A 95 -18.04 8.20 -2.65
N ARG A 96 -19.21 8.49 -3.19
CA ARG A 96 -19.81 9.82 -3.17
C ARG A 96 -21.02 9.80 -2.25
N ILE A 97 -20.99 10.62 -1.20
CA ILE A 97 -22.13 10.83 -0.30
C ILE A 97 -22.71 12.20 -0.64
N THR A 98 -24.00 12.26 -0.95
CA THR A 98 -24.70 13.52 -1.27
C THR A 98 -25.82 13.71 -0.26
N ALA A 99 -25.86 14.87 0.39
CA ALA A 99 -26.96 15.25 1.25
C ALA A 99 -28.14 15.72 0.38
N GLU A 100 -29.29 15.07 0.51
CA GLU A 100 -30.51 15.42 -0.24
C GLU A 100 -31.01 16.86 -0.01
N PRO A 101 -30.94 17.45 1.21
CA PRO A 101 -31.54 18.77 1.47
C PRO A 101 -30.85 19.94 0.77
N ASP A 102 -29.54 19.87 0.55
CA ASP A 102 -28.71 20.99 0.06
C ASP A 102 -27.82 20.60 -1.14
N GLY A 103 -27.82 19.33 -1.55
CA GLY A 103 -27.02 18.82 -2.66
C GLY A 103 -25.52 18.77 -2.37
N HIS A 104 -25.07 19.00 -1.13
CA HIS A 104 -23.66 18.95 -0.80
C HIS A 104 -23.12 17.52 -0.92
N SER A 105 -22.07 17.36 -1.73
CA SER A 105 -21.44 16.06 -1.96
C SER A 105 -20.03 15.98 -1.38
N THR A 106 -19.74 14.92 -0.63
CA THR A 106 -18.39 14.54 -0.20
C THR A 106 -17.93 13.32 -0.97
N VAL A 107 -16.68 13.35 -1.45
CA VAL A 107 -16.07 12.27 -2.20
C VAL A 107 -14.94 11.65 -1.39
N MET A 108 -14.94 10.33 -1.27
CA MET A 108 -13.90 9.53 -0.63
C MET A 108 -13.40 8.49 -1.62
N GLN A 109 -12.10 8.17 -1.56
CA GLN A 109 -11.48 7.28 -2.53
C GLN A 109 -10.70 6.17 -1.82
N PHE A 110 -10.82 4.96 -2.35
CA PHE A 110 -9.95 3.84 -2.03
C PHE A 110 -8.90 3.73 -3.15
N ALA A 111 -7.62 3.78 -2.76
CA ALA A 111 -6.49 3.71 -3.69
C ALA A 111 -5.69 2.42 -3.44
N PRO A 112 -5.83 1.39 -4.28
CA PRO A 112 -5.30 0.06 -4.00
C PRO A 112 -3.76 0.05 -3.97
N VAL A 113 -3.19 -0.93 -3.26
CA VAL A 113 -1.78 -1.30 -3.45
C VAL A 113 -1.69 -2.15 -4.72
N SER A 114 -1.05 -1.63 -5.76
CA SER A 114 -0.93 -2.33 -7.03
C SER A 114 -0.04 -3.59 -6.91
N GLN A 115 -0.26 -4.57 -7.79
CA GLN A 115 0.65 -5.72 -7.89
C GLN A 115 2.09 -5.28 -8.21
N ARG A 116 2.23 -4.19 -8.98
CA ARG A 116 3.54 -3.61 -9.31
C ARG A 116 4.22 -3.08 -8.05
N LEU A 117 3.53 -2.30 -7.22
CA LEU A 117 4.06 -1.80 -5.95
C LEU A 117 4.48 -2.94 -5.03
N ALA A 118 3.65 -4.00 -4.92
CA ALA A 118 4.00 -5.18 -4.14
C ALA A 118 5.24 -5.92 -4.70
N ALA A 119 5.45 -5.93 -6.03
CA ALA A 119 6.65 -6.51 -6.64
C ALA A 119 7.90 -5.64 -6.42
N ILE A 120 7.75 -4.32 -6.39
CA ILE A 120 8.84 -3.38 -6.08
C ILE A 120 9.40 -3.67 -4.68
N HIS A 121 8.55 -3.93 -3.69
CA HIS A 121 8.98 -4.33 -2.34
C HIS A 121 9.98 -5.50 -2.35
N GLY A 122 9.69 -6.56 -3.11
CA GLY A 122 10.56 -7.73 -3.22
C GLY A 122 11.89 -7.42 -3.89
N ARG A 123 11.85 -6.66 -5.00
CA ARG A 123 13.04 -6.23 -5.73
C ARG A 123 13.94 -5.32 -4.88
N LEU A 124 13.38 -4.38 -4.12
CA LEU A 124 14.15 -3.56 -3.18
C LEU A 124 14.75 -4.40 -2.05
N GLY A 125 14.11 -5.52 -1.68
CA GLY A 125 14.70 -6.50 -0.77
C GLY A 125 16.02 -7.05 -1.30
N GLU A 126 16.14 -7.30 -2.61
CA GLU A 126 17.38 -7.78 -3.24
C GLU A 126 18.54 -6.81 -3.00
N LEU A 127 18.32 -5.49 -3.16
CA LEU A 127 19.32 -4.45 -2.91
C LEU A 127 19.84 -4.46 -1.46
N LEU A 128 18.97 -4.75 -0.51
CA LEU A 128 19.27 -4.72 0.93
C LEU A 128 19.92 -6.02 1.42
N HIS A 129 19.96 -7.06 0.60
CA HIS A 129 20.54 -8.35 0.98
C HIS A 129 22.05 -8.38 0.73
N TYR A 130 22.81 -8.88 1.71
CA TYR A 130 24.27 -9.07 1.60
C TYR A 130 24.71 -9.82 0.33
N LYS A 131 23.91 -10.79 -0.15
CA LYS A 131 24.17 -11.53 -1.40
C LYS A 131 24.28 -10.63 -2.63
N PHE A 132 23.66 -9.45 -2.64
CA PHE A 132 23.81 -8.48 -3.72
C PHE A 132 25.28 -8.12 -3.91
N PHE A 133 26.01 -7.81 -2.84
CA PHE A 133 27.39 -7.35 -2.90
C PHE A 133 28.37 -8.48 -3.26
N ILE A 134 28.11 -9.71 -2.79
CA ILE A 134 28.91 -10.88 -3.20
C ILE A 134 28.77 -11.13 -4.70
N ASN A 135 27.55 -11.02 -5.22
CA ASN A 135 27.25 -11.35 -6.62
C ASN A 135 27.59 -10.20 -7.59
N ASN A 136 27.81 -8.98 -7.08
CA ASN A 136 28.05 -7.79 -7.89
C ASN A 136 29.29 -7.04 -7.38
N GLN A 137 30.46 -7.45 -7.85
CA GLN A 137 31.75 -6.81 -7.49
C GLN A 137 31.84 -5.34 -7.96
N HIS A 138 30.98 -4.92 -8.89
CA HIS A 138 30.96 -3.59 -9.49
C HIS A 138 29.68 -2.82 -9.16
N TRP A 139 29.51 -2.46 -7.89
CA TRP A 139 28.34 -1.72 -7.39
C TRP A 139 28.50 -0.20 -7.51
N PHE A 140 28.51 0.34 -8.72
CA PHE A 140 28.71 1.80 -8.90
C PHE A 140 27.53 2.64 -8.37
N VAL A 141 27.79 3.84 -7.85
CA VAL A 141 26.75 4.74 -7.31
C VAL A 141 25.90 5.41 -8.41
N ARG A 142 26.53 5.84 -9.50
CA ARG A 142 25.90 6.62 -10.58
C ARG A 142 25.85 5.92 -11.93
N LYS A 143 26.51 4.76 -12.07
CA LYS A 143 26.62 4.06 -13.35
C LYS A 143 25.74 2.80 -13.34
N PRO A 144 24.52 2.86 -13.90
CA PRO A 144 23.72 1.67 -14.08
C PRO A 144 24.45 0.69 -15.01
N LEU A 145 24.36 -0.61 -14.71
CA LEU A 145 24.95 -1.66 -15.53
C LEU A 145 23.88 -2.38 -16.38
N GLY A 146 22.61 -2.02 -16.23
CA GLY A 146 21.52 -2.52 -17.07
C GLY A 146 21.04 -3.92 -16.68
N GLY A 147 21.65 -4.53 -15.66
CA GLY A 147 21.25 -5.83 -15.14
C GLY A 147 22.00 -7.01 -15.75
N ASN A 148 21.32 -8.16 -15.78
CA ASN A 148 21.93 -9.48 -15.91
C ASN A 148 23.02 -9.55 -17.00
N PRO A 149 24.28 -9.94 -16.69
CA PRO A 149 24.73 -10.55 -15.43
C PRO A 149 25.14 -9.58 -14.33
N HIS A 150 25.30 -8.28 -14.61
CA HIS A 150 25.89 -7.32 -13.66
C HIS A 150 24.92 -6.24 -13.23
N ARG A 151 24.76 -6.07 -11.93
CA ARG A 151 23.95 -4.99 -11.35
C ARG A 151 24.82 -4.05 -10.54
N SER A 152 24.45 -2.78 -10.59
CA SER A 152 24.94 -1.71 -9.74
C SER A 152 23.80 -1.22 -8.84
N ILE A 153 24.12 -0.52 -7.74
CA ILE A 153 23.09 0.14 -6.92
C ILE A 153 22.33 1.22 -7.71
N ALA A 154 22.96 1.82 -8.73
CA ALA A 154 22.33 2.78 -9.62
C ALA A 154 21.16 2.18 -10.43
N ASP A 155 21.17 0.86 -10.68
CA ASP A 155 20.08 0.17 -11.37
C ASP A 155 18.77 0.16 -10.54
N PHE A 156 18.84 0.45 -9.23
CA PHE A 156 17.68 0.53 -8.35
C PHE A 156 17.10 1.93 -8.22
N LEU A 157 17.77 2.97 -8.74
CA LEU A 157 17.26 4.34 -8.67
C LEU A 157 15.92 4.53 -9.39
N PRO A 158 15.73 4.03 -10.62
CA PRO A 158 14.42 4.10 -11.27
C PRO A 158 13.35 3.36 -10.46
N LEU A 159 13.72 2.23 -9.84
CA LEU A 159 12.82 1.40 -9.05
C LEU A 159 12.37 2.10 -7.76
N LEU A 160 13.26 2.81 -7.09
CA LEU A 160 12.94 3.63 -5.91
C LEU A 160 11.98 4.76 -6.27
N LYS A 161 12.24 5.48 -7.36
CA LYS A 161 11.38 6.56 -7.85
C LYS A 161 9.99 6.04 -8.20
N GLU A 162 9.93 4.93 -8.93
CA GLU A 162 8.68 4.25 -9.28
C GLU A 162 7.92 3.84 -8.02
N GLY A 163 8.58 3.20 -7.05
CA GLY A 163 7.94 2.76 -5.82
C GLY A 163 7.44 3.91 -4.94
N ILE A 164 8.16 5.04 -4.88
CA ILE A 164 7.69 6.26 -4.21
C ILE A 164 6.42 6.79 -4.87
N ALA A 165 6.41 6.90 -6.21
CA ALA A 165 5.24 7.39 -6.95
C ALA A 165 4.02 6.48 -6.77
N GLU A 166 4.22 5.16 -6.87
CA GLU A 166 3.17 4.16 -6.65
C GLU A 166 2.65 4.17 -5.21
N LEU A 167 3.53 4.27 -4.20
CA LEU A 167 3.10 4.37 -2.79
C LEU A 167 2.41 5.70 -2.50
N GLN A 168 2.82 6.80 -3.14
CA GLN A 168 2.13 8.08 -3.08
C GLN A 168 0.70 7.95 -3.63
N GLN A 169 0.53 7.26 -4.76
CA GLN A 169 -0.80 6.97 -5.29
C GLN A 169 -1.62 6.10 -4.32
N ALA A 170 -1.05 5.01 -3.79
CA ALA A 170 -1.74 4.12 -2.86
C ALA A 170 -2.13 4.80 -1.52
N THR A 171 -1.43 5.87 -1.13
CA THR A 171 -1.71 6.64 0.10
C THR A 171 -2.55 7.89 -0.11
N SER A 172 -2.89 8.23 -1.36
CA SER A 172 -3.76 9.35 -1.73
C SER A 172 -5.22 9.14 -1.33
N GLY A 173 -5.68 7.88 -1.30
CA GLY A 173 -7.03 7.53 -0.89
C GLY A 173 -7.27 7.81 0.60
N SER A 174 -8.50 8.23 0.91
CA SER A 174 -8.98 8.46 2.27
C SER A 174 -9.65 7.24 2.90
N LEU A 175 -10.06 6.25 2.09
CA LEU A 175 -10.70 5.03 2.56
C LEU A 175 -9.66 3.96 2.95
N LEU A 176 -9.94 3.24 4.03
CA LEU A 176 -9.14 2.11 4.53
C LEU A 176 -9.70 0.73 4.12
N SER A 177 -10.86 0.72 3.46
CA SER A 177 -11.47 -0.48 2.92
C SER A 177 -12.18 -0.13 1.61
N ASN A 178 -12.28 -1.11 0.72
CA ASN A 178 -13.06 -0.92 -0.49
C ASN A 178 -14.57 -0.84 -0.11
N PRO A 179 -15.29 0.24 -0.46
CA PRO A 179 -16.73 0.32 -0.28
C PRO A 179 -17.45 -0.76 -1.10
N ARG A 180 -17.90 -1.84 -0.43
CA ARG A 180 -18.71 -2.92 -1.03
C ARG A 180 -20.17 -2.55 -1.29
N PHE A 181 -20.51 -1.27 -1.21
CA PHE A 181 -21.90 -0.79 -1.32
C PHE A 181 -22.57 -1.22 -2.63
N THR A 182 -21.85 -1.24 -3.74
CA THR A 182 -22.42 -1.69 -5.02
C THR A 182 -22.87 -3.15 -4.98
N HIS A 183 -22.07 -4.03 -4.37
CA HIS A 183 -22.42 -5.44 -4.20
C HIS A 183 -23.58 -5.63 -3.21
N LEU A 184 -23.59 -4.89 -2.11
CA LEU A 184 -24.69 -4.92 -1.14
C LEU A 184 -26.01 -4.43 -1.75
N VAL A 185 -25.98 -3.32 -2.49
CA VAL A 185 -27.17 -2.78 -3.17
C VAL A 185 -27.65 -3.72 -4.27
N GLN A 186 -26.74 -4.34 -5.02
CA GLN A 186 -27.08 -5.31 -6.04
C GLN A 186 -27.66 -6.60 -5.44
N GLN A 187 -27.10 -7.11 -4.34
CA GLN A 187 -27.66 -8.24 -3.60
C GLN A 187 -29.05 -7.93 -3.04
N MET A 188 -29.25 -6.76 -2.44
CA MET A 188 -30.57 -6.35 -1.95
C MET A 188 -31.58 -6.19 -3.09
N ALA A 189 -31.15 -5.72 -4.27
CA ALA A 189 -32.01 -5.62 -5.45
C ALA A 189 -32.35 -7.00 -6.03
N GLU A 190 -31.41 -7.95 -6.03
CA GLU A 190 -31.62 -9.34 -6.45
C GLU A 190 -32.55 -10.09 -5.46
N GLU A 191 -32.36 -9.92 -4.15
CA GLU A 191 -33.22 -10.48 -3.11
C GLU A 191 -34.66 -9.91 -3.17
N ALA A 192 -34.82 -8.64 -3.50
CA ALA A 192 -36.14 -8.00 -3.66
C ALA A 192 -36.89 -8.47 -4.92
N ILE A 193 -36.20 -9.07 -5.91
CA ILE A 193 -36.81 -9.64 -7.12
C ILE A 193 -37.29 -11.09 -6.87
N ASP A 194 -36.66 -11.80 -5.93
CA ASP A 194 -36.96 -13.20 -5.59
C ASP A 194 -38.01 -13.37 -4.47
N GLU A 195 -38.50 -12.29 -3.85
CA GLU A 195 -39.67 -12.38 -2.98
C GLU A 195 -40.94 -12.65 -3.80
N PRO A 196 -41.58 -13.84 -3.67
CA PRO A 196 -42.84 -14.08 -4.35
C PRO A 196 -43.90 -13.16 -3.76
N ASN A 197 -44.61 -12.46 -4.65
CA ASN A 197 -45.75 -11.63 -4.35
C ASN A 197 -46.88 -12.50 -3.73
N THR A 198 -46.79 -12.80 -2.44
CA THR A 198 -47.87 -13.39 -1.65
C THR A 198 -48.81 -12.27 -1.24
N GLY A 199 -49.55 -11.75 -2.23
CA GLY A 199 -50.53 -10.69 -2.07
C GLY A 199 -51.74 -10.98 -2.94
N ASP A 200 -52.78 -11.49 -2.28
CA ASP A 200 -54.21 -11.44 -2.61
C ASP A 200 -54.73 -12.18 -3.85
N GLY A 201 -55.22 -13.39 -3.59
CA GLY A 201 -56.40 -13.95 -4.27
C GLY A 201 -57.53 -14.11 -3.25
N GLY A 202 -58.38 -13.08 -3.13
CA GLY A 202 -59.69 -13.15 -2.50
C GLY A 202 -60.76 -13.66 -3.47
#